data_AF-A0A8H4ZMJ0-F1
#
_entry.id   AF-A0A8H4ZMJ0-F1
#
_cell.length_a   1.000
_cell.length_b   1.000
_cell.length_c   1.000
_cell.angle_alpha   90.00
_cell.angle_beta   90.00
_cell.angle_gamma   90.00
#
_symmetry.space_group_name_H-M   'P 1'
#
loop_
_entity.id
_entity.type
_entity.pdbx_description
1 polymer ?
#
loop_
_entity_poly.entity_id
_entity_poly.type
_entity_poly.pdbx_seq_one_letter_code
_entity_poly.pdbx_strand_id
1 'polypeptide(L)'
;MKFTSTLFGLFASQALAVNMYSAPNAAAECGALGVAEWDLDALPAGTDVSELRKCKEHPLSLKIHSRNPDATKVNVLQKRKCTSSIGKPRVGCDKHWCWQNCGSAKEVEWGAWCWSAHKEGTGAWMACNSASDCPGEDKYCAKGDCKQCGCGC
;
A
#
# COMPACT_ATOMS: atom_id res chain seq x y z
N MET A 1 -46.13 -11.77 44.21
CA MET A 1 -46.06 -11.72 42.73
C MET A 1 -45.18 -10.52 42.36
N LYS A 2 -44.04 -10.71 41.71
CA LYS A 2 -43.18 -9.63 41.20
C LYS A 2 -42.69 -10.07 39.81
N PHE A 3 -43.17 -9.40 38.77
CA PHE A 3 -42.72 -9.60 37.39
C PHE A 3 -41.66 -8.56 37.07
N THR A 4 -40.41 -9.01 36.98
CA THR A 4 -39.29 -8.18 36.53
C THR A 4 -39.27 -8.22 35.01
N SER A 5 -39.63 -7.10 34.35
CA SER A 5 -39.57 -6.96 32.89
C SER A 5 -38.16 -6.56 32.47
N THR A 6 -37.51 -7.42 31.68
CA THR A 6 -36.22 -7.16 31.06
C THR A 6 -36.44 -6.52 29.69
N LEU A 7 -36.14 -5.22 29.55
CA LEU A 7 -36.09 -4.56 28.24
C LEU A 7 -34.82 -4.99 27.50
N PHE A 8 -34.98 -5.66 26.36
CA PHE A 8 -33.90 -5.84 25.37
C PHE A 8 -33.89 -4.63 24.43
N GLY A 9 -32.87 -3.78 24.54
CA GLY A 9 -32.60 -2.71 23.60
C GLY A 9 -32.00 -3.25 22.31
N LEU A 10 -32.68 -3.05 21.18
CA LEU A 10 -32.19 -3.30 19.84
C LEU A 10 -31.24 -2.17 19.42
N PHE A 11 -29.94 -2.44 19.33
CA PHE A 11 -29.01 -1.56 18.64
C PHE A 11 -29.08 -1.86 17.14
N ALA A 12 -29.61 -0.91 16.36
CA ALA A 12 -29.57 -0.96 14.90
C ALA A 12 -28.15 -0.61 14.43
N SER A 13 -27.42 -1.61 13.92
CA SER A 13 -26.12 -1.39 13.27
C SER A 13 -26.34 -0.75 11.90
N GLN A 14 -26.05 0.54 11.79
CA GLN A 14 -26.14 1.26 10.52
C GLN A 14 -24.86 0.97 9.72
N ALA A 15 -24.97 0.21 8.64
CA ALA A 15 -23.86 -0.01 7.72
C ALA A 15 -23.63 1.28 6.92
N LEU A 16 -22.50 1.97 7.16
CA LEU A 16 -22.04 3.05 6.30
C LEU A 16 -21.69 2.46 4.93
N ALA A 17 -22.40 2.88 3.88
CA ALA A 17 -22.05 2.53 2.52
C ALA A 17 -20.78 3.29 2.13
N VAL A 18 -19.65 2.59 2.06
CA VAL A 18 -18.38 3.13 1.55
C VAL A 18 -18.40 3.19 0.02
N ASN A 19 -18.05 4.34 -0.56
CA ASN A 19 -18.01 4.55 -2.00
C ASN A 19 -16.68 4.02 -2.57
N MET A 20 -16.62 2.71 -2.74
CA MET A 20 -15.41 2.01 -3.21
C MET A 20 -15.36 1.92 -4.74
N TYR A 21 -14.19 2.21 -5.32
CA TYR A 21 -13.88 2.05 -6.74
C TYR A 21 -12.82 0.99 -6.98
N SER A 22 -13.06 0.16 -7.99
CA SER A 22 -12.10 -0.80 -8.55
C SER A 22 -12.13 -0.68 -10.06
N ALA A 23 -10.95 -0.67 -10.70
CA ALA A 23 -10.87 -0.55 -12.15
C ALA A 23 -11.53 -1.75 -12.86
N PRO A 24 -12.19 -1.54 -14.02
CA PRO A 24 -12.82 -2.63 -14.77
C PRO A 24 -11.78 -3.66 -15.23
N ASN A 25 -12.18 -4.93 -15.27
CA ASN A 25 -11.34 -6.09 -15.62
C ASN A 25 -10.10 -6.30 -14.73
N ALA A 26 -9.99 -5.58 -13.59
CA ALA A 26 -8.82 -5.65 -12.73
C ALA A 26 -8.53 -7.06 -12.19
N ALA A 27 -9.54 -7.86 -11.90
CA ALA A 27 -9.36 -9.20 -11.36
C ALA A 27 -8.57 -10.12 -12.32
N ALA A 28 -8.89 -10.06 -13.62
CA ALA A 28 -8.22 -10.85 -14.64
C ALA A 28 -6.77 -10.38 -14.87
N GLU A 29 -6.54 -9.07 -14.85
CA GLU A 29 -5.22 -8.50 -15.12
C GLU A 29 -4.25 -8.60 -13.93
N CYS A 30 -4.75 -8.45 -12.71
CA CYS A 30 -3.89 -8.40 -11.52
C CYS A 30 -3.57 -9.77 -10.95
N GLY A 31 -4.43 -10.77 -11.15
CA GLY A 31 -4.22 -12.13 -10.65
C GLY A 31 -3.80 -12.14 -9.17
N ALA A 32 -2.62 -12.71 -8.88
CA ALA A 32 -2.10 -12.83 -7.52
C ALA A 32 -1.68 -11.50 -6.86
N LEU A 33 -1.60 -10.38 -7.61
CA LEU A 33 -1.36 -9.05 -7.02
C LEU A 33 -2.61 -8.47 -6.35
N GLY A 34 -3.79 -9.05 -6.61
CA GLY A 34 -5.06 -8.53 -6.12
C GLY A 34 -5.48 -7.23 -6.79
N VAL A 35 -6.77 -6.92 -6.68
CA VAL A 35 -7.36 -5.67 -7.21
C VAL A 35 -7.24 -4.58 -6.17
N ALA A 36 -6.81 -3.39 -6.58
CA ALA A 36 -6.83 -2.21 -5.71
C ALA A 36 -8.27 -1.69 -5.60
N GLU A 37 -8.72 -1.52 -4.36
CA GLU A 37 -10.01 -0.91 -4.04
C GLU A 37 -9.73 0.46 -3.41
N TRP A 38 -10.36 1.50 -3.95
CA TRP A 38 -10.12 2.88 -3.57
C TRP A 38 -11.37 3.49 -2.97
N ASP A 39 -11.25 4.04 -1.76
CA ASP A 39 -12.29 4.87 -1.17
C ASP A 39 -12.30 6.23 -1.85
N LEU A 40 -13.31 6.49 -2.67
CA LEU A 40 -13.44 7.74 -3.43
C LEU A 40 -13.60 8.96 -2.52
N ASP A 41 -14.12 8.78 -1.32
CA ASP A 41 -14.31 9.87 -0.36
C ASP A 41 -12.99 10.24 0.34
N ALA A 42 -12.01 9.32 0.34
CA ALA A 42 -10.66 9.53 0.88
C ALA A 42 -9.66 10.07 -0.16
N LEU A 43 -10.03 10.11 -1.44
CA LEU A 43 -9.18 10.65 -2.50
C LEU A 43 -9.25 12.18 -2.54
N PRO A 44 -8.16 12.88 -2.90
CA PRO A 44 -8.21 14.31 -3.17
C PRO A 44 -9.30 14.67 -4.19
N ALA A 45 -9.99 15.78 -3.95
CA ALA A 45 -11.02 16.27 -4.88
C ALA A 45 -10.46 16.44 -6.29
N GLY A 46 -11.18 15.91 -7.29
CA GLY A 46 -10.77 15.95 -8.69
C GLY A 46 -9.75 14.89 -9.10
N THR A 47 -9.46 13.90 -8.25
CA THR A 47 -8.67 12.73 -8.65
C THR A 47 -9.37 11.99 -9.80
N ASP A 48 -8.69 11.83 -10.92
CA ASP A 48 -9.16 11.01 -12.02
C ASP A 48 -8.92 9.53 -11.68
N VAL A 49 -10.01 8.77 -11.56
CA VAL A 49 -10.00 7.36 -11.19
C VAL A 49 -9.29 6.47 -12.22
N SER A 50 -9.08 6.96 -13.44
CA SER A 50 -8.28 6.26 -14.46
C SER A 50 -6.78 6.31 -14.19
N GLU A 51 -6.33 7.24 -13.34
CA GLU A 51 -4.93 7.39 -12.97
C GLU A 51 -4.54 6.54 -11.74
N LEU A 52 -5.54 5.99 -11.04
CA LEU A 52 -5.35 5.08 -9.92
C LEU A 52 -4.80 3.75 -10.42
N ARG A 53 -3.86 3.15 -9.68
CA ARG A 53 -3.39 1.82 -10.05
C ARG A 53 -4.50 0.79 -9.92
N LYS A 54 -4.51 -0.12 -10.88
CA LYS A 54 -5.43 -1.26 -10.98
C LYS A 54 -5.10 -2.37 -9.98
N CYS A 55 -3.81 -2.68 -9.83
CA CYS A 55 -3.36 -3.79 -8.99
C CYS A 55 -2.91 -3.31 -7.61
N LYS A 56 -3.31 -4.07 -6.59
CA LYS A 56 -3.11 -3.75 -5.18
C LYS A 56 -1.65 -3.85 -4.78
N GLU A 57 -1.04 -5.01 -4.97
CA GLU A 57 0.33 -5.27 -4.54
C GLU A 57 1.38 -4.81 -5.57
N HIS A 58 2.58 -4.50 -5.07
CA HIS A 58 3.70 -4.12 -5.93
C HIS A 58 4.21 -5.33 -6.74
N PRO A 59 4.60 -5.17 -8.03
CA PRO A 59 4.87 -6.30 -8.94
C PRO A 59 5.93 -7.29 -8.47
N LEU A 60 6.91 -6.83 -7.68
CA LEU A 60 7.93 -7.72 -7.09
C LEU A 60 7.35 -8.76 -6.13
N SER A 61 6.10 -8.60 -5.69
CA SER A 61 5.39 -9.58 -4.88
C SER A 61 5.32 -10.96 -5.52
N LEU A 62 5.16 -11.02 -6.85
CA LEU A 62 5.01 -12.28 -7.59
C LEU A 62 6.29 -13.12 -7.57
N LYS A 63 7.46 -12.49 -7.58
CA LYS A 63 8.76 -13.19 -7.53
C LYS A 63 9.01 -13.85 -6.17
N ILE A 64 8.26 -13.46 -5.14
CA ILE A 64 8.38 -13.97 -3.77
C ILE A 64 7.57 -15.26 -3.59
N HIS A 65 6.47 -15.42 -4.32
CA HIS A 65 5.62 -16.62 -4.27
C HIS A 65 6.15 -17.80 -5.09
N SER A 66 7.18 -17.60 -5.92
CA SER A 66 7.65 -18.59 -6.91
C SER A 66 8.63 -19.66 -6.38
N ARG A 67 8.88 -19.78 -5.06
CA ARG A 67 9.86 -20.76 -4.53
C ARG A 67 9.36 -21.72 -3.45
N ASN A 68 8.18 -21.54 -2.85
CA ASN A 68 7.62 -22.52 -1.91
C ASN A 68 6.10 -22.29 -1.72
N PRO A 69 5.22 -23.25 -2.08
CA PRO A 69 3.78 -23.14 -1.88
C PRO A 69 3.33 -23.21 -0.41
N ASP A 70 4.21 -23.61 0.53
CA ASP A 70 3.88 -23.69 1.97
C ASP A 70 4.25 -22.43 2.77
N ALA A 71 4.66 -21.35 2.08
CA ALA A 71 5.02 -20.11 2.73
C ALA A 71 3.78 -19.23 2.97
N THR A 72 2.87 -19.69 3.83
CA THR A 72 1.70 -18.94 4.34
C THR A 72 2.06 -17.67 5.12
N LYS A 73 3.35 -17.33 5.23
CA LYS A 73 3.87 -16.08 5.80
C LYS A 73 5.10 -15.57 5.04
N VAL A 74 5.04 -15.41 3.72
CA VAL A 74 6.01 -14.50 3.10
C VAL A 74 5.50 -13.09 3.28
N ASN A 75 6.02 -12.40 4.30
CA ASN A 75 6.00 -10.95 4.31
C ASN A 75 6.75 -10.52 3.05
N VAL A 76 5.98 -10.02 2.09
CA VAL A 76 6.42 -9.71 0.73
C VAL A 76 7.27 -8.44 0.70
N LEU A 77 7.11 -7.60 1.73
CA LEU A 77 8.24 -6.86 2.24
C LEU A 77 9.23 -7.91 2.81
N GLN A 78 10.35 -8.17 2.14
CA GLN A 78 11.55 -8.00 2.95
C GLN A 78 11.46 -6.54 3.38
N LYS A 79 10.82 -6.27 4.53
CA LYS A 79 11.30 -5.30 5.48
C LYS A 79 12.80 -5.35 5.25
N ARG A 80 13.42 -4.37 4.57
CA ARG A 80 14.84 -4.17 4.83
C ARG A 80 14.83 -4.10 6.33
N LYS A 81 15.33 -5.16 6.99
CA LYS A 81 15.17 -5.34 8.43
C LYS A 81 15.54 -4.00 9.01
N CYS A 82 14.63 -3.32 9.75
CA CYS A 82 14.84 -1.93 10.16
C CYS A 82 16.31 -1.78 10.55
N THR A 83 17.07 -1.08 9.72
CA THR A 83 18.51 -0.99 9.84
C THR A 83 18.87 0.43 9.56
N SER A 84 19.91 0.91 10.23
CA SER A 84 20.20 2.32 10.18
C SER A 84 20.41 2.78 8.74
N SER A 85 19.64 3.78 8.31
CA SER A 85 19.86 4.44 7.01
C SER A 85 20.91 5.55 7.11
N ILE A 86 21.53 5.75 8.28
CA ILE A 86 22.55 6.78 8.46
C ILE A 86 23.69 6.53 7.46
N GLY A 87 23.96 7.54 6.62
CA GLY A 87 24.94 7.44 5.54
C GLY A 87 24.50 6.59 4.34
N LYS A 88 23.21 6.21 4.24
CA LYS A 88 22.62 5.54 3.08
C LYS A 88 21.86 6.53 2.19
N PRO A 89 21.70 6.24 0.89
CA PRO A 89 20.88 7.06 -0.01
C PRO A 89 19.42 7.15 0.47
N ARG A 90 18.81 8.34 0.36
CA ARG A 90 17.38 8.58 0.68
C ARG A 90 16.43 7.93 -0.34
N VAL A 91 16.91 7.64 -1.53
CA VAL A 91 16.14 7.06 -2.64
C VAL A 91 16.97 5.98 -3.31
N GLY A 92 16.31 5.09 -4.03
CA GLY A 92 17.03 4.16 -4.88
C GLY A 92 16.16 3.42 -5.86
N CYS A 93 16.83 2.74 -6.77
CA CYS A 93 16.23 1.86 -7.75
C CYS A 93 16.57 0.42 -7.40
N ASP A 94 15.57 -0.41 -7.14
CA ASP A 94 15.74 -1.85 -6.93
C ASP A 94 14.91 -2.63 -7.95
N LYS A 95 15.58 -3.48 -8.74
CA LYS A 95 14.94 -4.33 -9.77
C LYS A 95 13.97 -3.56 -10.67
N HIS A 96 14.37 -2.36 -11.09
CA HIS A 96 13.61 -1.42 -11.91
C HIS A 96 12.42 -0.74 -11.24
N TRP A 97 12.36 -0.73 -9.89
CA TRP A 97 11.32 -0.05 -9.14
C TRP A 97 11.90 0.93 -8.13
N CYS A 98 11.26 2.09 -8.02
CA CYS A 98 11.69 3.14 -7.12
C CYS A 98 11.29 2.86 -5.68
N TRP A 99 12.23 3.04 -4.77
CA TRP A 99 11.99 3.09 -3.34
C TRP A 99 12.59 4.37 -2.75
N GLN A 100 12.05 4.80 -1.63
CA GLN A 100 12.55 5.95 -0.87
C GLN A 100 12.40 5.74 0.62
N ASN A 101 13.26 6.39 1.40
CA ASN A 101 13.04 6.58 2.84
C ASN A 101 11.83 7.49 3.06
N CYS A 102 11.14 7.28 4.18
CA CYS A 102 9.91 7.98 4.49
C CYS A 102 9.74 8.10 6.02
N GLY A 103 8.75 8.90 6.42
CA GLY A 103 8.36 9.06 7.82
C GLY A 103 9.16 10.15 8.53
N SER A 104 9.10 10.14 9.86
CA SER A 104 9.87 11.05 10.70
C SER A 104 11.39 10.86 10.51
N ALA A 105 12.18 11.86 10.90
CA ALA A 105 13.64 11.76 10.86
C ALA A 105 14.16 10.50 11.58
N LYS A 106 13.54 10.14 12.71
CA LYS A 106 13.85 8.92 13.45
C LYS A 106 13.48 7.66 12.64
N GLU A 107 12.31 7.60 12.02
CA GLU A 107 11.94 6.46 11.19
C GLU A 107 12.90 6.29 10.00
N VAL A 108 13.24 7.40 9.35
CA VAL A 108 14.28 7.42 8.31
C VAL A 108 15.58 6.86 8.87
N GLU A 109 16.12 7.40 9.97
CA GLU A 109 17.36 6.93 10.60
C GLU A 109 17.36 5.43 10.90
N TRP A 110 16.20 4.87 11.28
CA TRP A 110 16.00 3.44 11.58
C TRP A 110 15.70 2.59 10.33
N GLY A 111 15.70 3.20 9.15
CA GLY A 111 15.59 2.54 7.87
C GLY A 111 14.17 2.33 7.37
N ALA A 112 13.19 3.10 7.83
CA ALA A 112 11.86 3.09 7.25
C ALA A 112 11.92 3.55 5.79
N TRP A 113 11.20 2.84 4.93
CA TRP A 113 11.17 3.08 3.51
C TRP A 113 9.81 2.67 2.93
N CYS A 114 9.60 2.97 1.65
CA CYS A 114 8.45 2.46 0.92
C CYS A 114 8.72 2.42 -0.58
N TRP A 115 7.92 1.64 -1.29
CA TRP A 115 7.84 1.71 -2.74
C TRP A 115 7.18 3.01 -3.18
N SER A 116 7.67 3.58 -4.28
CA SER A 116 7.12 4.82 -4.84
C SER A 116 6.05 4.53 -5.87
N ALA A 117 5.02 5.38 -5.91
CA ALA A 117 3.95 5.34 -6.90
C ALA A 117 3.58 6.75 -7.36
N HIS A 118 3.21 6.87 -8.64
CA HIS A 118 2.70 8.11 -9.23
C HIS A 118 1.45 8.62 -8.51
N LYS A 119 1.02 9.85 -8.83
CA LYS A 119 -0.22 10.44 -8.30
C LYS A 119 -0.27 10.38 -6.78
N GLU A 120 0.78 10.93 -6.17
CA GLU A 120 0.93 11.00 -4.72
C GLU A 120 0.73 9.65 -4.01
N GLY A 121 1.26 8.58 -4.61
CA GLY A 121 1.24 7.24 -4.04
C GLY A 121 0.04 6.37 -4.43
N THR A 122 -0.95 6.90 -5.16
CA THR A 122 -2.18 6.16 -5.53
C THR A 122 -2.17 5.60 -6.95
N GLY A 123 -1.31 6.14 -7.81
CA GLY A 123 -1.20 5.74 -9.21
C GLY A 123 -0.28 4.54 -9.42
N ALA A 124 0.11 4.35 -10.68
CA ALA A 124 1.02 3.27 -11.07
C ALA A 124 2.33 3.29 -10.27
N TRP A 125 2.86 2.10 -9.99
CA TRP A 125 4.18 1.93 -9.38
C TRP A 125 5.25 2.60 -10.25
N MET A 126 6.19 3.30 -9.61
CA MET A 126 7.24 4.03 -10.34
C MET A 126 8.39 3.12 -10.73
N ALA A 127 8.66 3.03 -12.03
CA ALA A 127 9.78 2.30 -12.57
C ALA A 127 11.04 3.18 -12.66
N CYS A 128 12.22 2.55 -12.71
CA CYS A 128 13.50 3.24 -12.82
C CYS A 128 14.55 2.41 -13.58
N ASN A 129 15.54 3.10 -14.13
CA ASN A 129 16.80 2.51 -14.59
C ASN A 129 17.92 2.74 -13.55
N SER A 130 17.83 3.84 -12.81
CA SER A 130 18.82 4.26 -11.81
C SER A 130 18.17 5.01 -10.65
N ALA A 131 18.91 5.21 -9.55
CA ALA A 131 18.40 5.91 -8.37
C ALA A 131 17.99 7.37 -8.66
N SER A 132 18.61 8.03 -9.65
CA SER A 132 18.28 9.41 -10.02
C SER A 132 16.92 9.56 -10.70
N ASP A 133 16.31 8.46 -11.16
CA ASP A 133 14.97 8.47 -11.74
C ASP A 133 13.88 8.52 -10.64
N CYS A 134 14.26 8.27 -9.39
CA CYS A 134 13.33 8.08 -8.29
C CYS A 134 13.10 9.35 -7.47
N PRO A 135 11.84 9.60 -7.08
CA PRO A 135 11.54 10.74 -6.23
C PRO A 135 12.04 10.51 -4.81
N GLY A 136 12.22 11.60 -4.07
CA GLY A 136 12.59 11.56 -2.65
C GLY A 136 11.62 12.28 -1.71
N GLU A 137 10.42 12.64 -2.18
CA GLU A 137 9.39 13.27 -1.34
C GLU A 137 8.39 12.21 -0.84
N ASP A 138 8.05 12.26 0.44
CA ASP A 138 7.17 11.29 1.09
C ASP A 138 5.78 11.17 0.44
N LYS A 139 5.31 12.20 -0.27
CA LYS A 139 4.04 12.15 -1.01
C LYS A 139 4.01 11.04 -2.07
N TYR A 140 5.15 10.62 -2.59
CA TYR A 140 5.25 9.53 -3.58
C TYR A 140 5.24 8.14 -2.96
N CYS A 141 5.29 8.05 -1.64
CA CYS A 141 5.18 6.79 -0.93
C CYS A 141 3.83 6.13 -1.24
N ALA A 142 3.84 4.87 -1.66
CA ALA A 142 2.64 4.20 -2.10
C ALA A 142 1.58 4.12 -0.99
N LYS A 143 0.32 4.36 -1.37
CA LYS A 143 -0.85 4.40 -0.48
C LYS A 143 -1.86 3.32 -0.86
N GLY A 144 -2.89 3.18 -0.05
CA GLY A 144 -3.98 2.22 -0.25
C GLY A 144 -3.80 0.95 0.60
N ASP A 145 -4.82 0.12 0.60
CA ASP A 145 -4.82 -1.14 1.34
C ASP A 145 -3.98 -2.18 0.59
N CYS A 146 -2.65 -2.12 0.70
CA CYS A 146 -1.74 -3.15 0.19
C CYS A 146 -0.64 -3.47 1.19
N LYS A 147 -0.12 -4.70 1.17
CA LYS A 147 0.91 -5.16 2.12
C LYS A 147 2.24 -4.44 1.93
N GLN A 148 2.53 -3.98 0.72
CA GLN A 148 3.76 -3.26 0.39
C GLN A 148 3.58 -1.73 0.34
N CYS A 149 2.44 -1.24 0.81
CA CYS A 149 2.11 0.19 0.87
C CYS A 149 2.47 0.77 2.23
N GLY A 150 2.53 2.10 2.26
CA GLY A 150 2.81 2.86 3.47
C GLY A 150 4.30 2.91 3.81
N CYS A 151 4.62 3.81 4.73
CA CYS A 151 5.96 3.91 5.24
C CYS A 151 6.20 2.84 6.29
N GLY A 152 7.26 2.06 6.11
CA GLY A 152 7.66 1.08 7.09
C GLY A 152 9.02 0.49 6.79
N CYS A 153 9.71 0.12 7.84
CA CYS A 153 10.14 -1.25 7.82
C CYS A 153 8.94 -1.96 8.43
#